data_AF-A0A7W0TRL5-F1
#
_entry.id   AF-A0A7W0TRL5-F1
#
_cell.length_a   1.000
_cell.length_b   1.000
_cell.length_c   1.000
_cell.angle_alpha   90.00
_cell.angle_beta   90.00
_cell.angle_gamma   90.00
#
_symmetry.space_group_name_H-M   'P 1'
#
loop_
_entity.id
_entity.type
_entity.pdbx_description
1 polymer ?
#
loop_
_entity_poly.entity_id
_entity_poly.type
_entity_poly.pdbx_seq_one_letter_code
_entity_poly.pdbx_strand_id
1 'polypeptide(L)'
;MSGTAEGTTFTIAHLSDLHCGGQYFVPGLLERAISEINDLEPDIVVCSGDLTTFGFKHEYEEARRYLDKVACESMVVIPGNHDSRNVGYIHFEQLFGERNSVLRVGPVTVVAVDSTEPDLDHGQIGRGRYRWIEEQFAAAASLRVFVCHHHLLPVPGT
;
A
#
# COMPACT_ATOMS: atom_id res chain seq x y z
N MET A 1 -41.47 -17.12 0.89
CA MET A 1 -40.53 -16.50 1.83
C MET A 1 -39.36 -15.99 1.02
N SER A 2 -39.26 -14.67 0.83
CA SER A 2 -38.19 -14.03 0.07
C SER A 2 -36.90 -14.08 0.90
N GLY A 3 -35.96 -14.93 0.52
CA GLY A 3 -34.59 -14.81 0.98
C GLY A 3 -34.02 -13.51 0.43
N THR A 4 -33.77 -12.55 1.30
CA THR A 4 -32.94 -11.39 0.99
C THR A 4 -31.57 -11.92 0.58
N ALA A 5 -31.14 -11.67 -0.65
CA ALA A 5 -29.75 -11.86 -1.03
C ALA A 5 -28.92 -10.97 -0.09
N GLU A 6 -28.16 -11.57 0.81
CA GLU A 6 -27.07 -10.86 1.49
C GLU A 6 -26.20 -10.28 0.38
N GLY A 7 -26.11 -8.95 0.32
CA GLY A 7 -25.24 -8.30 -0.63
C GLY A 7 -23.82 -8.81 -0.40
N THR A 8 -23.16 -9.32 -1.44
CA THR A 8 -21.75 -9.71 -1.37
C THR A 8 -20.96 -8.52 -0.84
N THR A 9 -20.39 -8.67 0.35
CA THR A 9 -19.57 -7.63 0.98
C THR A 9 -18.27 -7.51 0.20
N PHE A 10 -17.88 -6.27 -0.13
CA PHE A 10 -16.59 -6.00 -0.75
C PHE A 10 -15.58 -5.66 0.35
N THR A 11 -14.52 -6.46 0.48
CA THR A 11 -13.57 -6.37 1.59
C THR A 11 -12.23 -5.82 1.09
N ILE A 12 -11.75 -4.76 1.75
CA ILE A 12 -10.40 -4.21 1.53
C ILE A 12 -9.61 -4.40 2.81
N ALA A 13 -8.49 -5.12 2.74
CA ALA A 13 -7.54 -5.21 3.83
C ALA A 13 -6.42 -4.17 3.63
N HIS A 14 -6.02 -3.50 4.72
CA HIS A 14 -5.01 -2.45 4.68
C HIS A 14 -3.93 -2.71 5.73
N LEU A 15 -2.69 -2.74 5.28
CA LEU A 15 -1.48 -2.85 6.07
C LEU A 15 -0.50 -1.71 5.71
N SER A 16 0.43 -1.42 6.61
CA SER A 16 1.44 -0.37 6.45
C SER A 16 2.59 -0.62 7.42
N ASP A 17 3.72 0.06 7.23
CA ASP A 17 4.80 0.19 8.22
C ASP A 17 5.38 -1.17 8.66
N LEU A 18 5.71 -2.01 7.66
CA LEU A 18 6.26 -3.35 7.88
C LEU A 18 7.67 -3.31 8.50
N HIS A 19 8.48 -2.34 8.07
CA HIS A 19 9.87 -2.16 8.49
C HIS A 19 10.70 -3.45 8.49
N CYS A 20 10.62 -4.22 7.41
CA CYS A 20 11.43 -5.44 7.23
C CYS A 20 12.93 -5.12 7.35
N GLY A 21 13.70 -6.09 7.86
CA GLY A 21 15.14 -5.96 8.10
C GLY A 21 15.56 -5.06 9.28
N GLY A 22 14.61 -4.39 9.94
CA GLY A 22 14.89 -3.57 11.11
C GLY A 22 15.19 -4.36 12.38
N GLN A 23 15.93 -3.76 13.32
CA GLN A 23 16.24 -4.38 14.63
C GLN A 23 14.99 -4.72 15.46
N TYR A 24 13.89 -3.99 15.23
CA TYR A 24 12.61 -4.16 15.93
C TYR A 24 11.59 -4.92 15.10
N PHE A 25 11.97 -5.39 13.90
CA PHE A 25 11.09 -6.20 13.07
C PHE A 25 10.81 -7.53 13.77
N VAL A 26 9.53 -7.86 13.92
CA VAL A 26 9.08 -9.11 14.53
C VAL A 26 8.39 -9.96 13.47
N PRO A 27 9.09 -10.92 12.84
CA PRO A 27 8.54 -11.80 11.80
C PRO A 27 7.16 -12.38 12.12
N GLY A 28 6.99 -12.91 13.34
CA GLY A 28 5.75 -13.56 13.76
C GLY A 28 4.54 -12.64 13.82
N LEU A 29 4.73 -11.32 14.00
CA LEU A 29 3.61 -10.36 13.95
C LEU A 29 3.11 -10.17 12.52
N LEU A 30 4.02 -9.99 11.57
CA LEU A 30 3.66 -9.86 10.16
C LEU A 30 3.07 -11.16 9.61
N GLU A 31 3.63 -12.32 9.95
CA GLU A 31 3.08 -13.62 9.53
C GLU A 31 1.67 -13.84 10.04
N ARG A 32 1.41 -13.46 11.30
CA ARG A 32 0.06 -13.52 11.86
C ARG A 32 -0.89 -12.55 11.16
N ALA A 33 -0.47 -11.31 10.92
CA ALA A 33 -1.28 -10.33 10.20
C ALA A 33 -1.64 -10.82 8.78
N ILE A 34 -0.67 -11.41 8.06
CA ILE A 34 -0.91 -12.01 6.74
C ILE A 34 -1.90 -13.18 6.84
N SER A 35 -1.78 -14.05 7.85
CA SER A 35 -2.75 -15.13 8.07
C SER A 35 -4.16 -14.59 8.28
N GLU A 36 -4.31 -13.58 9.14
CA GLU A 36 -5.61 -12.95 9.43
C GLU A 36 -6.17 -12.23 8.18
N ILE A 37 -5.33 -11.61 7.36
CA ILE A 37 -5.73 -11.02 6.07
C ILE A 37 -6.22 -12.11 5.12
N ASN A 38 -5.51 -13.23 5.01
CA ASN A 38 -5.89 -14.32 4.12
C ASN A 38 -7.22 -14.96 4.54
N ASP A 39 -7.48 -15.09 5.84
CA ASP A 39 -8.74 -15.62 6.38
C ASP A 39 -9.96 -14.74 6.06
N LEU A 40 -9.75 -13.45 5.75
CA LEU A 40 -10.81 -12.52 5.33
C LEU A 40 -11.18 -12.65 3.84
N GLU A 41 -10.38 -13.38 3.05
CA GLU A 41 -10.53 -13.50 1.59
C GLU A 41 -10.80 -12.14 0.89
N PRO A 42 -9.93 -11.13 1.06
CA PRO A 42 -10.21 -9.76 0.61
C PRO A 42 -10.17 -9.62 -0.91
N ASP A 43 -11.04 -8.75 -1.43
CA ASP A 43 -11.06 -8.37 -2.85
C ASP A 43 -9.85 -7.51 -3.24
N ILE A 44 -9.32 -6.74 -2.30
CA ILE A 44 -8.13 -5.88 -2.47
C ILE A 44 -7.29 -5.90 -1.18
N VAL A 45 -5.98 -5.95 -1.35
CA VAL A 45 -5.02 -5.69 -0.27
C VAL A 45 -4.21 -4.43 -0.60
N VAL A 46 -4.11 -3.50 0.35
CA VAL A 46 -3.31 -2.28 0.22
C VAL A 46 -2.16 -2.32 1.23
N CYS A 47 -0.93 -2.12 0.78
CA CYS A 47 0.25 -1.90 1.60
C CYS A 47 0.79 -0.48 1.39
N SER A 48 0.60 0.41 2.38
CA SER A 48 0.79 1.86 2.21
C SER A 48 2.16 2.41 2.61
N GLY A 49 3.23 1.65 2.43
CA GLY A 49 4.60 2.12 2.60
C GLY A 49 5.30 1.63 3.85
N ASP A 50 6.54 2.09 3.97
CA ASP A 50 7.53 1.66 4.95
C ASP A 50 7.68 0.14 5.00
N LEU A 51 7.91 -0.44 3.81
CA LEU A 51 8.19 -1.86 3.64
C LEU A 51 9.50 -2.25 4.33
N THR A 52 10.47 -1.33 4.30
CA THR A 52 11.85 -1.50 4.77
C THR A 52 12.17 -0.52 5.89
N THR A 53 13.29 -0.74 6.60
CA THR A 53 13.76 0.21 7.63
C THR A 53 14.73 1.22 7.07
N PHE A 54 15.57 0.84 6.10
CA PHE A 54 16.64 1.67 5.58
C PHE A 54 16.70 1.72 4.04
N GLY A 55 15.71 1.16 3.33
CA GLY A 55 15.67 1.15 1.87
C GLY A 55 16.71 0.23 1.23
N PHE A 56 17.34 -0.68 1.99
CA PHE A 56 18.33 -1.59 1.42
C PHE A 56 17.69 -2.73 0.64
N LYS A 57 18.35 -3.17 -0.43
CA LYS A 57 17.86 -4.26 -1.30
C LYS A 57 17.43 -5.53 -0.53
N HIS A 58 18.21 -5.97 0.46
CA HIS A 58 17.91 -7.18 1.22
C HIS A 58 16.64 -7.04 2.09
N GLU A 59 16.34 -5.82 2.56
CA GLU A 59 15.11 -5.53 3.30
C GLU A 59 13.89 -5.62 2.37
N TYR A 60 14.01 -5.15 1.13
CA TYR A 60 12.96 -5.33 0.12
C TYR A 60 12.78 -6.79 -0.29
N GLU A 61 13.88 -7.54 -0.46
CA GLU A 61 13.80 -8.99 -0.72
C GLU A 61 13.10 -9.71 0.43
N GLU A 62 13.30 -9.26 1.68
CA GLU A 62 12.54 -9.75 2.83
C GLU A 62 11.06 -9.35 2.78
N ALA A 63 10.75 -8.07 2.57
CA ALA A 63 9.37 -7.60 2.45
C ALA A 63 8.61 -8.35 1.34
N ARG A 64 9.26 -8.56 0.19
CA ARG A 64 8.71 -9.31 -0.94
C ARG A 64 8.36 -10.75 -0.54
N ARG A 65 9.26 -11.44 0.18
CA ARG A 65 9.00 -12.81 0.67
C ARG A 65 7.78 -12.89 1.58
N TYR A 66 7.47 -11.86 2.37
CA TYR A 66 6.26 -11.83 3.19
C TYR A 66 5.03 -11.49 2.35
N LEU A 67 5.10 -10.45 1.51
CA LEU A 67 3.96 -10.03 0.71
C LEU A 67 3.56 -11.06 -0.36
N ASP A 68 4.49 -11.89 -0.85
CA ASP A 68 4.18 -13.04 -1.72
C ASP A 68 3.34 -14.13 -1.02
N LYS A 69 3.23 -14.11 0.32
CA LYS A 69 2.35 -15.02 1.10
C LYS A 69 0.91 -14.50 1.21
N VAL A 70 0.63 -13.27 0.80
CA VAL A 70 -0.71 -12.70 0.81
C VAL A 70 -1.52 -13.36 -0.32
N ALA A 71 -2.62 -14.01 0.05
CA ALA A 71 -3.51 -14.72 -0.85
C ALA A 71 -4.55 -13.78 -1.47
N CYS A 72 -4.09 -12.75 -2.18
CA CYS A 72 -4.95 -11.80 -2.91
C CYS A 72 -4.27 -11.39 -4.22
N GLU A 73 -4.92 -11.59 -5.36
CA GLU A 73 -4.39 -11.20 -6.68
C GLU A 73 -4.35 -9.69 -6.88
N SER A 74 -5.21 -8.97 -6.15
CA SER A 74 -5.46 -7.54 -6.28
C SER A 74 -4.73 -6.75 -5.19
N MET A 75 -3.39 -6.77 -5.24
CA MET A 75 -2.57 -6.09 -4.25
C MET A 75 -1.98 -4.77 -4.78
N VAL A 76 -2.14 -3.70 -4.00
CA VAL A 76 -1.53 -2.39 -4.23
C VAL A 76 -0.44 -2.18 -3.19
N VAL A 77 0.77 -1.82 -3.64
CA VAL A 77 1.89 -1.48 -2.77
C VAL A 77 2.43 -0.12 -3.19
N ILE A 78 2.69 0.76 -2.22
CA ILE A 78 3.38 2.04 -2.44
C ILE A 78 4.57 2.18 -1.48
N PRO A 79 5.58 3.01 -1.79
CA PRO A 79 6.69 3.26 -0.88
C PRO A 79 6.31 4.24 0.24
N GLY A 80 6.97 4.09 1.39
CA GLY A 80 7.05 5.12 2.44
C GLY A 80 8.42 5.80 2.48
N ASN A 81 8.64 6.76 3.38
CA ASN A 81 9.91 7.51 3.40
C ASN A 81 11.11 6.61 3.71
N HIS A 82 10.96 5.58 4.53
CA HIS A 82 12.05 4.65 4.81
C HIS A 82 12.47 3.86 3.58
N ASP A 83 11.53 3.56 2.69
CA ASP A 83 11.75 2.87 1.42
C ASP A 83 12.58 3.73 0.45
N SER A 84 12.42 5.05 0.46
CA SER A 84 13.15 5.93 -0.47
C SER A 84 14.56 6.31 0.00
N ARG A 85 15.02 5.81 1.16
CA ARG A 85 16.39 5.99 1.65
C ARG A 85 17.39 5.16 0.86
N ASN A 86 18.65 5.58 0.81
CA ASN A 86 19.75 4.78 0.25
C ASN A 86 19.45 4.23 -1.16
N VAL A 87 18.91 5.07 -2.04
CA VAL A 87 18.44 4.73 -3.40
C VAL A 87 17.38 3.62 -3.45
N GLY A 88 16.68 3.38 -2.35
CA GLY A 88 15.69 2.30 -2.22
C GLY A 88 14.52 2.42 -3.18
N TYR A 89 14.19 3.62 -3.69
CA TYR A 89 13.22 3.79 -4.78
C TYR A 89 13.57 2.97 -6.04
N ILE A 90 14.86 2.72 -6.32
CA ILE A 90 15.29 1.85 -7.42
C ILE A 90 14.94 0.39 -7.10
N HIS A 91 15.18 -0.03 -5.87
CA HIS A 91 14.88 -1.39 -5.41
C HIS A 91 13.38 -1.64 -5.34
N PHE A 92 12.60 -0.66 -4.89
CA PHE A 92 11.14 -0.67 -4.97
C PHE A 92 10.70 -0.88 -6.41
N GLU A 93 11.16 -0.05 -7.36
CA GLU A 93 10.76 -0.15 -8.77
C GLU A 93 11.10 -1.51 -9.38
N GLN A 94 12.23 -2.10 -8.99
CA GLN A 94 12.66 -3.43 -9.45
C GLN A 94 11.84 -4.59 -8.86
N LEU A 95 11.40 -4.49 -7.60
CA LEU A 95 10.78 -5.60 -6.86
C LEU A 95 9.24 -5.49 -6.73
N PHE A 96 8.71 -4.28 -6.77
CA PHE A 96 7.29 -3.96 -6.56
C PHE A 96 6.65 -3.20 -7.74
N GLY A 97 7.45 -2.66 -8.66
CA GLY A 97 6.97 -2.00 -9.88
C GLY A 97 6.74 -0.49 -9.70
N GLU A 98 5.78 0.06 -10.43
CA GLU A 98 5.57 1.52 -10.42
C GLU A 98 5.20 2.05 -9.04
N ARG A 99 5.85 3.15 -8.62
CA ARG A 99 5.57 3.82 -7.32
C ARG A 99 4.22 4.55 -7.29
N ASN A 100 3.59 4.72 -8.44
CA ASN A 100 2.25 5.28 -8.58
C ASN A 100 1.45 4.29 -9.40
N SER A 101 0.25 3.92 -8.96
CA SER A 101 -0.52 2.87 -9.61
C SER A 101 -2.01 3.11 -9.46
N VAL A 102 -2.78 2.42 -10.31
CA VAL A 102 -4.24 2.43 -10.23
C VAL A 102 -4.75 1.01 -10.34
N LEU A 103 -5.58 0.63 -9.38
CA LEU A 103 -6.27 -0.66 -9.36
C LEU A 103 -7.78 -0.42 -9.47
N ARG A 104 -8.45 -1.18 -10.33
CA ARG A 104 -9.92 -1.14 -10.48
C ARG A 104 -10.46 -2.55 -10.39
N VAL A 105 -11.19 -2.85 -9.31
CA VAL A 105 -11.76 -4.17 -9.03
C VAL A 105 -13.20 -3.98 -8.58
N GLY A 106 -14.13 -4.61 -9.31
CA GLY A 106 -15.56 -4.48 -9.06
C GLY A 106 -16.01 -3.01 -8.94
N PRO A 107 -16.62 -2.60 -7.81
CA PRO A 107 -17.12 -1.24 -7.60
C PRO A 107 -16.07 -0.23 -7.14
N VAL A 108 -14.80 -0.64 -6.95
CA VAL A 108 -13.75 0.16 -6.30
C VAL A 108 -12.67 0.60 -7.28
N THR A 109 -12.26 1.86 -7.18
CA THR A 109 -11.04 2.39 -7.81
C THR A 109 -10.08 2.85 -6.74
N VAL A 110 -8.87 2.29 -6.73
CA VAL A 110 -7.75 2.68 -5.85
C VAL A 110 -6.73 3.43 -6.69
N VAL A 111 -6.40 4.66 -6.29
CA VAL A 111 -5.31 5.45 -6.89
C VAL A 111 -4.25 5.63 -5.82
N ALA A 112 -3.09 5.03 -6.04
CA ALA A 112 -2.00 4.99 -5.09
C ALA A 112 -0.84 5.86 -5.60
N VAL A 113 -0.37 6.76 -4.75
CA VAL A 113 0.56 7.82 -5.13
C VAL A 113 1.76 7.83 -4.20
N ASP A 114 2.94 7.85 -4.83
CA ASP A 114 4.20 8.07 -4.14
C ASP A 114 4.23 9.48 -3.56
N SER A 115 4.33 9.54 -2.24
CA SER A 115 4.45 10.80 -1.50
C SER A 115 5.87 11.01 -0.97
N THR A 116 6.80 10.13 -1.29
CA THR A 116 8.14 10.13 -0.72
C THR A 116 9.05 11.16 -1.39
N GLU A 117 9.95 11.72 -0.60
CA GLU A 117 11.10 12.45 -1.10
C GLU A 117 12.37 11.66 -0.72
N PRO A 118 13.30 11.39 -1.66
CA PRO A 118 14.50 10.62 -1.36
C PRO A 118 15.27 11.17 -0.16
N ASP A 119 15.60 10.29 0.79
CA ASP A 119 16.34 10.56 2.02
C ASP A 119 15.68 11.59 2.98
N LEU A 120 14.38 11.87 2.81
CA LEU A 120 13.63 12.84 3.62
C LEU A 120 12.41 12.17 4.25
N ASP A 121 12.11 12.54 5.50
CA ASP A 121 10.97 11.97 6.26
C ASP A 121 9.65 12.72 6.02
N HIS A 122 9.65 13.78 5.22
CA HIS A 122 8.44 14.52 4.87
C HIS A 122 7.82 14.03 3.57
N GLY A 123 6.51 14.21 3.47
CA GLY A 123 5.74 13.81 2.31
C GLY A 123 5.41 14.97 1.38
N GLN A 124 5.55 14.75 0.07
CA GLN A 124 5.10 15.69 -0.94
C GLN A 124 4.49 14.98 -2.14
N ILE A 125 3.30 15.45 -2.55
CA ILE A 125 2.72 15.13 -3.85
C ILE A 125 2.76 16.41 -4.69
N GLY A 126 3.68 16.45 -5.63
CA GLY A 126 3.87 17.60 -6.49
C GLY A 126 2.64 17.91 -7.35
N ARG A 127 2.35 19.20 -7.60
CA ARG A 127 1.22 19.66 -8.42
C ARG A 127 1.14 19.02 -9.81
N GLY A 128 2.29 18.60 -10.36
CA GLY A 128 2.36 17.87 -11.63
C GLY A 128 1.58 16.55 -11.64
N ARG A 129 1.29 15.97 -10.48
CA ARG A 129 0.50 14.74 -10.34
C ARG A 129 -1.01 14.98 -10.28
N TYR A 130 -1.47 16.19 -9.99
CA TYR A 130 -2.89 16.43 -9.67
C TYR A 130 -3.79 16.09 -10.85
N ARG A 131 -3.42 16.54 -12.05
CA ARG A 131 -4.15 16.22 -13.28
C ARG A 131 -4.25 14.71 -13.51
N TRP A 132 -3.16 13.98 -13.31
CA TRP A 132 -3.19 12.52 -13.44
C TRP A 132 -4.13 11.89 -12.42
N ILE A 133 -4.07 12.31 -11.14
CA ILE A 133 -4.97 11.81 -10.08
C ILE A 133 -6.45 12.07 -10.45
N GLU A 134 -6.77 13.28 -10.89
CA GLU A 134 -8.11 13.66 -11.35
C GLU A 134 -8.58 12.78 -12.52
N GLU A 135 -7.72 12.57 -13.53
CA GLU A 135 -8.01 11.71 -14.68
C GLU A 135 -8.29 10.26 -14.25
N GLN A 136 -7.55 9.73 -13.25
CA GLN A 136 -7.77 8.37 -12.77
C GLN A 136 -9.09 8.20 -12.00
N PHE A 137 -9.56 9.23 -11.31
CA PHE A 137 -10.84 9.23 -10.59
C PHE A 137 -12.05 9.65 -11.44
N ALA A 138 -11.83 10.12 -12.67
CA ALA A 138 -12.90 10.55 -13.58
C ALA A 138 -13.84 9.41 -14.00
N ALA A 139 -13.33 8.16 -14.03
CA ALA A 139 -14.15 6.99 -14.28
C ALA A 139 -15.22 6.80 -13.18
N ALA A 140 -16.37 6.23 -13.56
CA ALA A 140 -17.41 5.90 -12.60
C ALA A 140 -16.95 4.77 -11.68
N ALA A 141 -17.03 5.00 -10.37
CA ALA A 141 -16.78 4.02 -9.33
C ALA A 141 -17.74 4.30 -8.16
N SER A 142 -18.20 3.25 -7.48
CA SER A 142 -19.04 3.38 -6.29
C SER A 142 -18.20 3.81 -5.09
N LEU A 143 -16.96 3.33 -4.99
CA LEU A 143 -15.99 3.75 -3.98
C LEU A 143 -14.68 4.17 -4.67
N ARG A 144 -14.15 5.32 -4.26
CA ARG A 144 -12.85 5.85 -4.70
C ARG A 144 -11.93 5.91 -3.49
N VAL A 145 -10.79 5.22 -3.57
CA VAL A 145 -9.79 5.16 -2.51
C VAL A 145 -8.53 5.84 -3.01
N PHE A 146 -8.05 6.81 -2.24
CA PHE A 146 -6.75 7.45 -2.47
C PHE A 146 -5.77 6.93 -1.43
N VAL A 147 -4.58 6.49 -1.88
CA VAL A 147 -3.56 5.92 -1.01
C VAL A 147 -2.28 6.72 -1.13
N CYS A 148 -1.77 7.19 -0.01
CA CYS A 148 -0.43 7.76 0.15
C CYS A 148 0.10 7.39 1.54
N HIS A 149 1.42 7.35 1.69
CA HIS A 149 2.06 7.02 2.97
C HIS A 149 1.91 8.16 3.99
N HIS A 150 2.30 9.38 3.59
CA HIS A 150 2.26 10.53 4.48
C HIS A 150 0.83 11.05 4.69
N HIS A 151 0.43 11.23 5.95
CA HIS A 151 -0.89 11.74 6.30
C HIS A 151 -1.13 13.15 5.76
N LEU A 152 -2.30 13.38 5.15
CA LEU A 152 -2.72 14.70 4.65
C LEU A 152 -3.12 15.66 5.78
N LEU A 153 -3.46 15.10 6.94
CA LEU A 153 -3.85 15.84 8.13
C LEU A 153 -2.84 15.56 9.24
N PRO A 154 -2.52 16.56 10.08
CA PRO A 154 -1.69 16.32 11.25
C PRO A 154 -2.36 15.29 12.17
N VAL A 155 -1.56 14.51 12.89
CA VAL A 155 -2.07 13.61 13.92
C VAL A 155 -2.70 14.47 15.01
N PRO A 156 -3.98 14.24 15.37
CA PRO A 156 -4.62 15.03 16.42
C PRO A 156 -3.83 14.93 17.74
N GLY A 157 -3.39 16.06 18.28
CA GLY A 157 -2.74 16.13 19.60
C GLY A 157 -1.21 15.95 19.61
N THR A 158 -0.57 15.96 18.44
CA THR A 158 0.88 16.19 18.28
C THR A 158 1.12 17.60 17.77
#